data_AF-A0A6S7B7I8-F1
#
_entry.id   AF-A0A6S7B7I8-F1
#
_cell.length_a   1.000
_cell.length_b   1.000
_cell.length_c   1.000
_cell.angle_alpha   90.00
_cell.angle_beta   90.00
_cell.angle_gamma   90.00
#
_symmetry.space_group_name_H-M   'P 1'
#
loop_
_entity.id
_entity.type
_entity.pdbx_description
1 polymer ?
#
loop_
_entity_poly.entity_id
_entity_poly.type
_entity_poly.pdbx_seq_one_letter_code
_entity_poly.pdbx_strand_id
1 'polypeptide(L)'
;MPIRYRCGACAMASSCKGEAAMIIEPNRRYRDPAVRSLDPRFDDLRLSNASVEHLFDGCRWSEGPVWFGDARCLLWSDIPNNRILRWDEASGQVTPWRTPSNNANGHTRDRQGRLVGCEHLTRRVVRTEYDGSITVLADRYKGRRLNSPNDVIVKSDGSIWFSDPTFGISGFYEGEWAESELAPAVYRIDPVSGELMMVADGIEGPNGLAFSPDERTLYIVESRKKPREILAFDVASDGI
;
A
#
# COMPACT_ATOMS: atom_id res chain seq x y z
N MET A 1 48.92 35.06 -42.61
CA MET A 1 47.60 34.41 -42.73
C MET A 1 47.76 32.99 -42.24
N PRO A 2 47.09 32.58 -41.16
CA PRO A 2 45.81 31.90 -41.32
C PRO A 2 44.74 32.18 -40.23
N ILE A 3 43.49 32.30 -40.71
CA ILE A 3 42.25 31.67 -40.24
C ILE A 3 42.00 31.60 -38.72
N ARG A 4 41.17 32.53 -38.22
CA ARG A 4 40.37 32.37 -36.98
C ARG A 4 39.01 31.78 -37.35
N TYR A 5 38.68 30.59 -36.87
CA TYR A 5 37.29 30.12 -36.82
C TYR A 5 36.69 30.52 -35.47
N ARG A 6 35.73 31.47 -35.50
CA ARG A 6 34.77 31.66 -34.41
C ARG A 6 33.65 30.64 -34.60
N CYS A 7 33.55 29.66 -33.71
CA CYS A 7 32.31 28.92 -33.51
C CYS A 7 31.67 29.44 -32.22
N GLY A 8 30.75 30.38 -32.37
CA GLY A 8 29.83 30.77 -31.29
C GLY A 8 28.61 29.86 -31.38
N ALA A 9 28.60 28.76 -30.64
CA ALA A 9 27.38 28.01 -30.41
C ALA A 9 26.68 28.62 -29.18
N CYS A 10 25.61 29.35 -29.45
CA CYS A 10 24.67 29.82 -28.45
C CYS A 10 23.96 28.59 -27.86
N ALA A 11 24.26 28.23 -26.62
CA ALA A 11 23.51 27.22 -25.90
C ALA A 11 22.16 27.82 -25.51
N MET A 12 21.11 27.48 -26.27
CA MET A 12 19.73 27.68 -25.85
C MET A 12 19.48 26.76 -24.66
N ALA A 13 19.50 27.33 -23.45
CA ALA A 13 19.02 26.66 -22.26
C ALA A 13 17.52 26.39 -22.44
N SER A 14 17.17 25.14 -22.76
CA SER A 14 15.80 24.68 -22.64
C SER A 14 15.47 24.66 -21.14
N SER A 15 14.69 25.65 -20.70
CA SER A 15 14.12 25.61 -19.36
C SER A 15 13.15 24.42 -19.31
N CYS A 16 13.53 23.36 -18.62
CA CYS A 16 12.55 22.41 -18.10
C CYS A 16 11.62 23.22 -17.18
N LYS A 17 10.45 23.58 -17.69
CA LYS A 17 9.35 24.01 -16.83
C LYS A 17 9.01 22.79 -15.98
N GLY A 18 9.49 22.77 -14.74
CA GLY A 18 8.97 21.83 -13.75
C GLY A 18 7.46 22.00 -13.74
N GLU A 19 6.72 20.91 -13.94
CA GLU A 19 5.29 20.91 -13.65
C GLU A 19 5.14 21.40 -12.21
N ALA A 20 4.43 22.52 -12.04
CA ALA A 20 4.05 22.98 -10.72
C ALA A 20 3.34 21.81 -10.03
N ALA A 21 3.77 21.48 -8.80
CA ALA A 21 3.04 20.54 -7.97
C ALA A 21 1.56 20.92 -8.02
N MET A 22 0.68 19.96 -8.30
CA MET A 22 -0.76 20.20 -8.34
C MET A 22 -1.18 20.59 -6.92
N ILE A 23 -1.29 21.89 -6.66
CA ILE A 23 -1.83 22.39 -5.40
C ILE A 23 -3.32 22.07 -5.45
N ILE A 24 -3.72 21.03 -4.72
CA ILE A 24 -5.13 20.74 -4.47
C ILE A 24 -5.58 21.75 -3.43
N GLU A 25 -6.04 22.91 -3.89
CA GLU A 25 -6.76 23.87 -3.05
C GLU A 25 -8.11 23.25 -2.66
N PRO A 26 -8.40 23.06 -1.37
CA PRO A 26 -9.68 22.51 -0.95
C PRO A 26 -10.80 23.42 -1.44
N ASN A 27 -11.71 22.85 -2.25
CA ASN A 27 -12.80 23.63 -2.78
C ASN A 27 -13.80 23.94 -1.66
N ARG A 28 -13.93 25.23 -1.34
CA ARG A 28 -14.84 25.74 -0.31
C ARG A 28 -16.33 25.70 -0.71
N ARG A 29 -16.65 25.23 -1.92
CA ARG A 29 -18.03 25.12 -2.42
C ARG A 29 -18.44 23.66 -2.60
N TYR A 30 -19.58 23.31 -2.02
CA TYR A 30 -20.24 22.04 -2.27
C TYR A 30 -21.22 22.16 -3.45
N ARG A 31 -21.33 21.17 -4.34
CA ARG A 31 -20.56 19.92 -4.46
C ARG A 31 -19.16 20.18 -5.02
N ASP A 32 -18.16 19.45 -4.51
CA ASP A 32 -16.80 19.50 -5.06
C ASP A 32 -16.77 19.05 -6.54
N PRO A 33 -16.29 19.89 -7.49
CA PRO A 33 -16.21 19.58 -8.92
C PRO A 33 -15.11 18.56 -9.26
N ALA A 34 -14.20 18.28 -8.33
CA ALA A 34 -13.23 17.19 -8.47
C ALA A 34 -13.91 15.81 -8.44
N VAL A 35 -15.08 15.70 -7.79
CA VAL A 35 -15.85 14.45 -7.71
C VAL A 35 -16.95 14.44 -8.77
N ARG A 36 -16.77 13.59 -9.79
CA ARG A 36 -17.71 13.42 -10.90
C ARG A 36 -18.36 12.03 -10.86
N SER A 37 -19.69 11.98 -10.81
CA SER A 37 -20.46 10.74 -10.90
C SER A 37 -20.58 10.33 -12.37
N LEU A 38 -20.08 9.15 -12.72
CA LEU A 38 -20.22 8.58 -14.08
C LEU A 38 -21.47 7.70 -14.21
N ASP A 39 -21.97 7.21 -13.08
CA ASP A 39 -23.16 6.38 -12.96
C ASP A 39 -24.02 6.94 -11.80
N PRO A 40 -25.35 7.13 -11.98
CA PRO A 40 -26.22 7.67 -10.93
C PRO A 40 -26.21 6.86 -9.63
N ARG A 41 -25.91 5.56 -9.67
CA ARG A 41 -25.81 4.72 -8.46
C ARG A 41 -24.71 5.18 -7.49
N PHE A 42 -23.72 5.94 -7.96
CA PHE A 42 -22.68 6.51 -7.11
C PHE A 42 -23.18 7.71 -6.27
N ASP A 43 -24.26 8.38 -6.69
CA ASP A 43 -24.74 9.58 -5.99
C ASP A 43 -25.22 9.28 -4.56
N ASP A 44 -25.71 8.07 -4.30
CA ASP A 44 -26.12 7.62 -2.97
C ASP A 44 -24.91 7.31 -2.05
N LEU A 45 -23.73 7.07 -2.62
CA LEU A 45 -22.48 6.80 -1.88
C LEU A 45 -21.69 8.08 -1.60
N ARG A 46 -22.09 9.20 -2.22
CA ARG A 46 -21.39 10.47 -2.13
C ARG A 46 -21.94 11.31 -0.97
N LEU A 47 -21.05 11.74 -0.08
CA LEU A 47 -21.34 12.84 0.83
C LEU A 47 -21.31 14.17 0.07
N SER A 48 -22.48 14.78 -0.16
CA SER A 48 -22.58 16.00 -0.99
C SER A 48 -21.86 17.21 -0.40
N ASN A 49 -21.66 17.21 0.92
CA ASN A 49 -20.94 18.22 1.71
C ASN A 49 -19.50 17.81 2.03
N ALA A 50 -18.92 16.87 1.29
CA ALA A 50 -17.50 16.52 1.37
C ALA A 50 -16.73 17.08 0.16
N SER A 51 -15.46 17.40 0.39
CA SER A 51 -14.47 17.82 -0.61
C SER A 51 -13.23 16.94 -0.54
N VAL A 52 -12.47 16.89 -1.63
CA VAL A 52 -11.14 16.28 -1.63
C VAL A 52 -10.19 17.22 -0.87
N GLU A 53 -9.52 16.68 0.13
CA GLU A 53 -8.55 17.42 0.95
C GLU A 53 -7.16 16.81 0.81
N HIS A 54 -6.16 17.69 0.73
CA HIS A 54 -4.76 17.29 0.75
C HIS A 54 -4.24 17.35 2.19
N LEU A 55 -4.05 16.18 2.80
CA LEU A 55 -3.63 16.09 4.20
C LEU A 55 -2.11 16.24 4.39
N PHE A 56 -1.30 15.82 3.41
CA PHE A 56 0.15 15.76 3.57
C PHE A 56 0.92 15.62 2.27
N ASP A 57 2.05 16.34 2.16
CA ASP A 57 3.09 16.17 1.13
C ASP A 57 4.42 15.68 1.75
N GLY A 58 5.47 15.54 0.94
CA GLY A 58 6.81 15.18 1.43
C GLY A 58 7.04 13.68 1.66
N CYS A 59 6.12 12.83 1.19
CA CYS A 59 6.37 11.40 1.01
C CYS A 59 7.08 11.14 -0.33
N ARG A 60 7.86 10.05 -0.40
CA ARG A 60 8.40 9.55 -1.67
C ARG A 60 7.44 8.58 -2.35
N TRP A 61 6.77 7.75 -1.56
CA TRP A 61 5.76 6.82 -2.06
C TRP A 61 4.83 6.44 -0.90
N SER A 62 3.61 6.99 -0.92
CA SER A 62 2.59 6.74 0.11
C SER A 62 1.81 5.47 -0.20
N GLU A 63 1.71 4.56 0.76
CA GLU A 63 1.01 3.26 0.61
C GLU A 63 0.34 2.79 1.90
N GLY A 64 -0.55 1.80 1.79
CA GLY A 64 -1.12 1.08 2.93
C GLY A 64 -1.89 1.93 3.95
N PRO A 65 -2.80 2.85 3.55
CA PRO A 65 -3.55 3.64 4.52
C PRO A 65 -4.47 2.75 5.39
N VAL A 66 -4.46 2.98 6.71
CA VAL A 66 -5.33 2.28 7.67
C VAL A 66 -5.86 3.23 8.75
N TRP A 67 -7.17 3.19 8.99
CA TRP A 67 -7.84 4.06 9.95
C TRP A 67 -7.96 3.43 11.35
N PHE A 68 -7.50 4.14 12.37
CA PHE A 68 -7.67 3.80 13.79
C PHE A 68 -8.69 4.76 14.42
N GLY A 69 -9.97 4.41 14.34
CA GLY A 69 -11.06 5.28 14.83
C GLY A 69 -11.08 5.52 16.34
N ASP A 70 -10.63 4.53 17.11
CA ASP A 70 -10.40 4.60 18.56
C ASP A 70 -9.27 5.56 18.95
N ALA A 71 -8.29 5.77 18.06
CA ALA A 71 -7.21 6.75 18.24
C ALA A 71 -7.39 8.02 17.38
N ARG A 72 -8.51 8.09 16.63
CA ARG A 72 -8.84 9.14 15.65
C ARG A 72 -7.65 9.51 14.77
N CYS A 73 -7.02 8.51 14.17
CA CYS A 73 -5.86 8.74 13.32
C CYS A 73 -5.78 7.79 12.12
N LEU A 74 -5.20 8.31 11.03
CA LEU A 74 -4.85 7.53 9.84
C LEU A 74 -3.36 7.20 9.92
N LEU A 75 -3.00 5.93 9.76
CA LEU A 75 -1.61 5.50 9.54
C LEU A 75 -1.40 5.14 8.08
N TRP A 76 -0.22 5.39 7.55
CA TRP A 76 0.20 4.92 6.22
C TRP A 76 1.72 4.85 6.14
N SER A 77 2.23 4.12 5.16
CA SER A 77 3.67 4.00 4.90
C SER A 77 4.18 5.04 3.92
N ASP A 78 5.39 5.51 4.16
CA ASP A 78 6.24 6.19 3.17
C ASP A 78 7.45 5.29 2.89
N ILE A 79 7.26 4.35 1.96
CA ILE A 79 8.10 3.13 1.84
C ILE A 79 9.59 3.47 1.69
N PRO A 80 10.01 4.36 0.76
CA PRO A 80 11.42 4.62 0.50
C PRO A 80 12.09 5.46 1.59
N ASN A 81 11.32 6.22 2.37
CA ASN A 81 11.81 6.93 3.55
C ASN A 81 11.81 6.05 4.80
N ASN A 82 11.44 4.78 4.68
CA ASN A 82 11.48 3.76 5.73
C ASN A 82 10.77 4.20 7.02
N ARG A 83 9.55 4.73 6.88
CA ARG A 83 8.74 5.20 8.01
C ARG A 83 7.26 4.91 7.81
N ILE A 84 6.54 4.76 8.92
CA ILE A 84 5.09 4.85 8.99
C ILE A 84 4.75 6.24 9.54
N LEU A 85 3.81 6.93 8.91
CA LEU A 85 3.31 8.24 9.31
C LEU A 85 1.94 8.09 9.98
N ARG A 86 1.61 9.06 10.82
CA ARG A 86 0.31 9.21 11.49
C ARG A 86 -0.24 10.59 11.20
N TRP A 87 -1.45 10.66 10.68
CA TRP A 87 -2.27 11.88 10.64
C TRP A 87 -3.25 11.83 11.80
N ASP A 88 -3.22 12.85 12.64
CA ASP A 88 -4.09 13.01 13.80
C ASP A 88 -5.30 13.87 13.43
N GLU A 89 -6.50 13.32 13.55
CA GLU A 89 -7.73 14.01 13.12
C GLU A 89 -8.02 15.26 13.97
N ALA A 90 -7.65 15.24 15.26
CA ALA A 90 -7.98 16.32 16.19
C ALA A 90 -7.12 17.57 15.98
N SER A 91 -5.83 17.38 15.69
CA SER A 91 -4.86 18.46 15.48
C SER A 91 -4.59 18.76 14.00
N GLY A 92 -4.93 17.85 13.09
CA GLY A 92 -4.58 17.89 11.68
C GLY A 92 -3.08 17.65 11.40
N GLN A 93 -2.29 17.32 12.43
CA GLN A 93 -0.84 17.16 12.28
C GLN A 93 -0.47 15.79 11.72
N VAL A 94 0.61 15.76 10.95
CA VAL A 94 1.27 14.54 10.51
C VAL A 94 2.60 14.38 11.21
N THR A 95 2.80 13.24 11.86
CA THR A 95 4.02 12.92 12.60
C THR A 95 4.50 11.50 12.25
N PRO A 96 5.81 11.22 12.30
CA PRO A 96 6.30 9.84 12.27
C PRO A 96 5.67 9.02 13.39
N TRP A 97 5.11 7.86 13.04
CA TRP A 97 4.61 6.87 13.99
C TRP A 97 5.66 5.80 14.27
N ARG A 98 6.41 5.38 13.24
CA ARG A 98 7.53 4.43 13.36
C ARG A 98 8.63 4.76 12.38
N THR A 99 9.87 4.86 12.88
CA THR A 99 11.09 5.01 12.09
C THR A 99 12.26 4.33 12.82
N PRO A 100 12.97 3.35 12.21
CA PRO A 100 12.72 2.75 10.91
C PRO A 100 11.49 1.82 10.93
N SER A 101 10.85 1.64 9.78
CA SER A 101 9.67 0.77 9.58
C SER A 101 9.97 -0.58 8.91
N ASN A 102 11.23 -0.83 8.54
CA ASN A 102 11.63 -1.94 7.66
C ASN A 102 10.95 -1.90 6.28
N ASN A 103 10.82 -0.71 5.70
CA ASN A 103 10.09 -0.47 4.46
C ASN A 103 8.68 -1.09 4.52
N ALA A 104 7.94 -0.75 5.57
CA ALA A 104 6.56 -1.21 5.70
C ALA A 104 5.73 -0.75 4.50
N ASN A 105 4.78 -1.57 4.04
CA ASN A 105 3.91 -1.26 2.91
C ASN A 105 2.44 -1.25 3.34
N GLY A 106 1.64 -2.25 2.97
CA GLY A 106 0.23 -2.37 3.33
C GLY A 106 0.02 -2.60 4.82
N HIS A 107 -1.12 -2.10 5.30
CA HIS A 107 -1.52 -2.17 6.71
C HIS A 107 -3.00 -2.49 6.85
N THR A 108 -3.35 -3.16 7.94
CA THR A 108 -4.73 -3.38 8.35
C THR A 108 -4.84 -3.46 9.88
N ARG A 109 -6.06 -3.64 10.37
CA ARG A 109 -6.32 -3.85 11.80
C ARG A 109 -6.79 -5.27 12.03
N ASP A 110 -6.22 -5.92 13.03
CA ASP A 110 -6.79 -7.18 13.49
C ASP A 110 -8.10 -6.97 14.26
N ARG A 111 -8.78 -8.07 14.61
CA ARG A 111 -10.05 -8.06 15.35
C ARG A 111 -9.91 -7.55 16.79
N GLN A 112 -8.69 -7.32 17.27
CA GLN A 112 -8.37 -6.76 18.60
C GLN A 112 -7.95 -5.29 18.49
N GLY A 113 -7.94 -4.71 17.29
CA GLY A 113 -7.61 -3.31 17.05
C GLY A 113 -6.11 -3.02 16.93
N ARG A 114 -5.25 -4.05 16.86
CA ARG A 114 -3.80 -3.91 16.67
C ARG A 114 -3.44 -3.74 15.20
N LEU A 115 -2.32 -3.08 14.92
CA LEU A 115 -1.78 -2.92 13.57
C LEU A 115 -1.18 -4.24 13.08
N VAL A 116 -1.67 -4.74 11.95
CA VAL A 116 -1.01 -5.77 11.16
C VAL A 116 -0.43 -5.09 9.92
N GLY A 117 0.81 -5.38 9.58
CA GLY A 117 1.49 -4.72 8.46
C GLY A 117 2.44 -5.65 7.72
N CYS A 118 2.69 -5.29 6.47
CA CYS A 118 3.65 -5.92 5.59
C CYS A 118 4.99 -5.18 5.64
N GLU A 119 6.11 -5.89 5.79
CA GLU A 119 7.46 -5.31 5.74
C GLU A 119 8.24 -5.86 4.54
N HIS A 120 8.64 -4.98 3.61
CA HIS A 120 9.43 -5.38 2.44
C HIS A 120 10.86 -5.78 2.82
N LEU A 121 11.56 -4.98 3.61
CA LEU A 121 13.00 -5.15 3.88
C LEU A 121 13.30 -6.48 4.58
N THR A 122 12.49 -6.80 5.58
CA THR A 122 12.61 -8.01 6.41
C THR A 122 11.85 -9.20 5.82
N ARG A 123 11.02 -8.97 4.79
CA ARG A 123 10.26 -9.97 4.03
C ARG A 123 9.29 -10.74 4.93
N ARG A 124 8.42 -10.02 5.64
CA ARG A 124 7.52 -10.61 6.64
C ARG A 124 6.21 -9.83 6.85
N VAL A 125 5.21 -10.52 7.36
CA VAL A 125 3.99 -9.93 7.93
C VAL A 125 4.17 -9.86 9.44
N VAL A 126 3.84 -8.71 10.02
CA VAL A 126 4.04 -8.43 11.44
C VAL A 126 2.78 -7.88 12.09
N ARG A 127 2.70 -8.03 13.41
CA ARG A 127 1.71 -7.37 14.25
C ARG A 127 2.41 -6.49 15.27
N THR A 128 1.92 -5.28 15.44
CA THR A 128 2.36 -4.39 16.51
C THR A 128 1.49 -4.65 17.73
N GLU A 129 2.10 -5.11 18.82
CA GLU A 129 1.41 -5.33 20.08
C GLU A 129 1.15 -4.00 20.80
N TYR A 130 0.30 -4.04 21.84
CA TYR A 130 -0.12 -2.82 22.56
C TYR A 130 1.04 -2.10 23.25
N ASP A 131 2.10 -2.82 23.63
CA ASP A 131 3.31 -2.25 24.21
C ASP A 131 4.30 -1.72 23.15
N GLY A 132 3.92 -1.80 21.88
CA GLY A 132 4.75 -1.40 20.74
C GLY A 132 5.73 -2.47 20.25
N SER A 133 5.81 -3.63 20.91
CA SER A 133 6.63 -4.74 20.44
C SER A 133 6.10 -5.33 19.13
N ILE A 134 6.98 -6.00 18.37
CA ILE A 134 6.67 -6.55 17.06
C ILE A 134 6.64 -8.07 17.13
N THR A 135 5.46 -8.65 16.88
CA THR A 135 5.29 -10.10 16.68
C THR A 135 5.40 -10.40 15.19
N VAL A 136 6.28 -11.34 14.82
CA VAL A 136 6.32 -11.86 13.45
C VAL A 136 5.21 -12.88 13.28
N LEU A 137 4.32 -12.65 12.31
CA LEU A 137 3.21 -13.55 12.00
C LEU A 137 3.58 -14.54 10.91
N ALA A 138 4.36 -14.10 9.91
CA ALA A 138 4.87 -14.95 8.84
C ALA A 138 6.12 -14.33 8.21
N ASP A 139 7.18 -15.12 8.05
CA ASP A 139 8.40 -14.74 7.32
C ASP A 139 8.88 -15.82 6.33
N ARG A 140 8.29 -17.02 6.40
CA ARG A 140 8.64 -18.18 5.57
C ARG A 140 7.42 -19.01 5.21
N TYR A 141 7.46 -19.61 4.04
CA TYR A 141 6.54 -20.65 3.59
C TYR A 141 7.32 -21.89 3.16
N LYS A 142 7.04 -23.04 3.81
CA LYS A 142 7.74 -24.31 3.55
C LYS A 142 9.27 -24.18 3.59
N GLY A 143 9.78 -23.45 4.60
CA GLY A 143 11.22 -23.21 4.83
C GLY A 143 11.84 -22.07 4.01
N ARG A 144 11.18 -21.62 2.93
CA ARG A 144 11.66 -20.55 2.05
C ARG A 144 11.15 -19.19 2.50
N ARG A 145 11.94 -18.13 2.34
CA ARG A 145 11.54 -16.77 2.70
C ARG A 145 10.42 -16.28 1.79
N LEU A 146 9.45 -15.56 2.38
CA LEU A 146 8.49 -14.75 1.62
C LEU A 146 9.22 -13.79 0.68
N ASN A 147 8.61 -13.35 -0.40
CA ASN A 147 9.24 -12.41 -1.34
C ASN A 147 9.36 -11.03 -0.72
N SER A 148 8.23 -10.33 -0.62
CA SER A 148 8.07 -9.02 -0.01
C SER A 148 6.56 -8.78 0.12
N PRO A 149 5.94 -9.20 1.25
CA PRO A 149 4.52 -8.99 1.47
C PRO A 149 4.12 -7.55 1.16
N ASN A 150 3.04 -7.35 0.40
CA ASN A 150 2.74 -6.04 -0.20
C ASN A 150 1.53 -5.40 0.44
N ASP A 151 0.37 -6.07 0.42
CA ASP A 151 -0.85 -5.61 1.07
C ASP A 151 -1.49 -6.73 1.90
N VAL A 152 -2.30 -6.36 2.90
CA VAL A 152 -2.83 -7.28 3.91
C VAL A 152 -4.24 -6.89 4.37
N ILE A 153 -5.10 -7.89 4.56
CA ILE A 153 -6.46 -7.74 5.11
C ILE A 153 -6.72 -8.79 6.19
N VAL A 154 -7.60 -8.46 7.13
CA VAL A 154 -8.06 -9.39 8.18
C VAL A 154 -9.54 -9.68 7.95
N LYS A 155 -9.87 -10.96 7.83
CA LYS A 155 -11.25 -11.46 7.68
C LYS A 155 -11.98 -11.46 9.04
N SER A 156 -13.31 -11.49 9.03
CA SER A 156 -14.15 -11.44 10.24
C SER A 156 -13.88 -12.59 11.22
N ASP A 157 -13.44 -13.74 10.73
CA ASP A 157 -13.02 -14.92 11.49
C ASP A 157 -11.61 -14.80 12.11
N GLY A 158 -10.91 -13.70 11.83
CA GLY A 158 -9.57 -13.39 12.33
C GLY A 158 -8.44 -13.88 11.44
N SER A 159 -8.71 -14.64 10.37
CA SER A 159 -7.67 -15.03 9.42
C SER A 159 -7.07 -13.81 8.71
N ILE A 160 -5.75 -13.88 8.47
CA ILE A 160 -4.98 -12.78 7.89
C ILE A 160 -4.58 -13.18 6.48
N TRP A 161 -4.94 -12.37 5.49
CA TRP A 161 -4.69 -12.63 4.07
C TRP A 161 -3.77 -11.56 3.53
N PHE A 162 -2.77 -11.94 2.73
CA PHE A 162 -1.82 -10.98 2.18
C PHE A 162 -1.26 -11.42 0.83
N SER A 163 -0.87 -10.45 0.01
CA SER A 163 -0.17 -10.67 -1.25
C SER A 163 1.34 -10.65 -1.06
N ASP A 164 2.07 -11.53 -1.78
CA ASP A 164 3.54 -11.65 -1.69
C ASP A 164 4.23 -11.52 -3.07
N PRO A 165 4.13 -10.36 -3.73
CA PRO A 165 4.88 -10.08 -4.95
C PRO A 165 6.37 -9.83 -4.63
N THR A 166 7.17 -9.60 -5.68
CA THR A 166 8.63 -9.37 -5.56
C THR A 166 9.03 -7.89 -5.52
N PHE A 167 8.10 -6.95 -5.35
CA PHE A 167 8.37 -5.50 -5.46
C PHE A 167 9.50 -5.03 -4.52
N GLY A 168 9.40 -5.37 -3.24
CA GLY A 168 10.36 -4.96 -2.21
C GLY A 168 11.75 -5.58 -2.33
N ILE A 169 11.91 -6.61 -3.19
CA ILE A 169 13.18 -7.28 -3.45
C ILE A 169 13.69 -7.09 -4.89
N SER A 170 12.97 -6.35 -5.73
CA SER A 170 13.34 -6.11 -7.14
C SER A 170 14.40 -5.00 -7.29
N GLY A 171 14.74 -4.28 -6.22
CA GLY A 171 15.70 -3.18 -6.22
C GLY A 171 15.81 -2.54 -4.83
N PHE A 172 16.39 -1.33 -4.77
CA PHE A 172 16.73 -0.64 -3.51
C PHE A 172 15.78 0.52 -3.16
N TYR A 173 14.72 0.75 -3.95
CA TYR A 173 13.81 1.89 -3.73
C TYR A 173 12.79 1.62 -2.63
N GLU A 174 12.25 0.40 -2.56
CA GLU A 174 11.19 0.00 -1.64
C GLU A 174 11.65 -1.07 -0.63
N GLY A 175 12.96 -1.33 -0.55
CA GLY A 175 13.54 -2.42 0.23
C GLY A 175 14.99 -2.66 -0.19
N GLU A 176 15.40 -3.93 -0.25
CA GLU A 176 16.75 -4.35 -0.63
C GLU A 176 16.66 -5.44 -1.69
N TRP A 177 17.56 -5.39 -2.69
CA TRP A 177 17.58 -6.42 -3.72
C TRP A 177 17.83 -7.80 -3.11
N ALA A 178 17.03 -8.79 -3.50
CA ALA A 178 17.24 -10.18 -3.14
C ALA A 178 16.69 -11.12 -4.21
N GLU A 179 17.23 -12.33 -4.27
CA GLU A 179 16.66 -13.39 -5.11
C GLU A 179 15.35 -13.93 -4.49
N SER A 180 14.35 -14.11 -5.35
CA SER A 180 13.03 -14.65 -5.00
C SER A 180 13.17 -16.15 -4.71
N GLU A 181 12.67 -16.61 -3.56
CA GLU A 181 12.67 -18.05 -3.22
C GLU A 181 11.31 -18.71 -3.53
N LEU A 182 10.27 -17.90 -3.71
CA LEU A 182 8.88 -18.30 -3.96
C LEU A 182 8.36 -17.62 -5.22
N ALA A 183 7.44 -18.28 -5.93
CA ALA A 183 6.62 -17.61 -6.93
C ALA A 183 5.69 -16.60 -6.22
N PRO A 184 5.33 -15.47 -6.86
CA PRO A 184 4.32 -14.57 -6.34
C PRO A 184 3.00 -15.31 -6.07
N ALA A 185 2.41 -15.05 -4.91
CA ALA A 185 1.20 -15.73 -4.46
C ALA A 185 0.41 -14.87 -3.47
N VAL A 186 -0.79 -15.33 -3.13
CA VAL A 186 -1.57 -14.86 -1.99
C VAL A 186 -1.58 -15.93 -0.92
N TYR A 187 -1.41 -15.51 0.32
CA TYR A 187 -1.35 -16.40 1.48
C TYR A 187 -2.42 -16.05 2.51
N ARG A 188 -2.78 -17.04 3.32
CA ARG A 188 -3.67 -16.95 4.47
C ARG A 188 -2.95 -17.48 5.71
N ILE A 189 -3.04 -16.77 6.83
CA ILE A 189 -2.61 -17.22 8.15
C ILE A 189 -3.85 -17.65 8.93
N ASP A 190 -3.85 -18.90 9.40
CA ASP A 190 -4.88 -19.39 10.31
C ASP A 190 -4.79 -18.69 11.68
N PRO A 191 -5.89 -18.13 12.21
CA PRO A 191 -5.84 -17.35 13.44
C PRO A 191 -5.62 -18.19 14.70
N VAL A 192 -5.83 -19.50 14.64
CA VAL A 192 -5.72 -20.41 15.80
C VAL A 192 -4.37 -21.11 15.80
N SER A 193 -4.01 -21.76 14.70
CA SER A 193 -2.75 -22.51 14.61
C SER A 193 -1.55 -21.64 14.23
N GLY A 194 -1.78 -20.48 13.62
CA GLY A 194 -0.74 -19.67 12.99
C GLY A 194 -0.19 -20.27 11.70
N GLU A 195 -0.83 -21.32 11.16
CA GLU A 195 -0.39 -21.97 9.92
C GLU A 195 -0.53 -21.03 8.72
N LEU A 196 0.54 -20.95 7.92
CA LEU A 196 0.57 -20.20 6.68
C LEU A 196 0.22 -21.11 5.50
N MET A 197 -0.87 -20.80 4.80
CA MET A 197 -1.36 -21.51 3.63
C MET A 197 -1.27 -20.63 2.39
N MET A 198 -0.83 -21.19 1.26
CA MET A 198 -0.97 -20.56 -0.05
C MET A 198 -2.39 -20.79 -0.54
N VAL A 199 -3.10 -19.72 -0.88
CA VAL A 199 -4.52 -19.75 -1.27
C VAL A 199 -4.73 -19.35 -2.73
N ALA A 200 -3.78 -18.63 -3.32
CA ALA A 200 -3.80 -18.33 -4.75
C ALA A 200 -2.37 -18.25 -5.31
N ASP A 201 -2.17 -18.79 -6.50
CA ASP A 201 -0.94 -18.65 -7.28
C ASP A 201 -1.27 -18.24 -8.73
N GLY A 202 -0.25 -18.13 -9.58
CA GLY A 202 -0.43 -17.79 -10.99
C GLY A 202 -0.85 -16.34 -11.28
N ILE A 203 -0.93 -15.49 -10.25
CA ILE A 203 -1.27 -14.07 -10.39
C ILE A 203 0.01 -13.26 -10.68
N GLU A 204 0.01 -12.51 -11.78
CA GLU A 204 1.13 -11.66 -12.18
C GLU A 204 1.19 -10.36 -11.34
N GLY A 205 2.02 -10.39 -10.30
CA GLY A 205 2.19 -9.26 -9.39
C GLY A 205 0.94 -9.01 -8.54
N PRO A 206 0.56 -9.96 -7.67
CA PRO A 206 -0.55 -9.79 -6.75
C PRO A 206 -0.25 -8.57 -5.87
N ASN A 207 -1.22 -7.67 -5.74
CA ASN A 207 -1.04 -6.38 -5.07
C ASN A 207 -2.18 -6.19 -4.05
N GLY A 208 -2.98 -5.12 -4.14
CA GLY A 208 -4.11 -4.89 -3.25
C GLY A 208 -5.14 -6.03 -3.28
N LEU A 209 -5.74 -6.29 -2.12
CA LEU A 209 -6.78 -7.30 -1.96
C LEU A 209 -7.90 -6.81 -1.04
N ALA A 210 -9.13 -7.25 -1.29
CA ALA A 210 -10.29 -6.90 -0.48
C ALA A 210 -11.37 -7.97 -0.55
N PHE A 211 -12.06 -8.22 0.56
CA PHE A 211 -13.26 -9.05 0.57
C PHE A 211 -14.50 -8.25 0.15
N SER A 212 -15.49 -8.91 -0.45
CA SER A 212 -16.86 -8.42 -0.52
C SER A 212 -17.43 -8.21 0.90
N PRO A 213 -18.48 -7.39 1.08
CA PRO A 213 -19.06 -7.15 2.41
C PRO A 213 -19.56 -8.41 3.14
N ASP A 214 -19.94 -9.45 2.40
CA ASP A 214 -20.36 -10.75 2.93
C ASP A 214 -19.22 -11.77 3.01
N GLU A 215 -17.99 -11.36 2.68
CA GLU A 215 -16.75 -12.15 2.65
C GLU A 215 -16.78 -13.41 1.78
N ARG A 216 -17.70 -13.49 0.82
CA ARG A 216 -17.83 -14.62 -0.11
C ARG A 216 -17.00 -14.46 -1.36
N THR A 217 -16.55 -13.26 -1.67
CA THR A 217 -15.68 -12.98 -2.82
C THR A 217 -14.42 -12.27 -2.35
N LEU A 218 -13.26 -12.75 -2.79
CA LEU A 218 -11.98 -12.07 -2.64
C LEU A 218 -11.60 -11.41 -3.96
N TYR A 219 -11.36 -10.10 -3.92
CA TYR A 219 -10.81 -9.34 -5.03
C TYR A 219 -9.30 -9.22 -4.87
N ILE A 220 -8.53 -9.47 -5.94
CA ILE A 220 -7.07 -9.33 -5.96
C ILE A 220 -6.65 -8.54 -7.20
N VAL A 221 -5.81 -7.53 -7.02
CA VAL A 221 -5.22 -6.78 -8.13
C VAL A 221 -4.07 -7.57 -8.75
N GLU A 222 -4.14 -7.80 -10.06
CA GLU A 222 -3.08 -8.39 -10.87
C GLU A 222 -2.33 -7.28 -11.63
N SER A 223 -1.31 -6.72 -10.97
CA SER A 223 -0.74 -5.42 -11.36
C SER A 223 0.31 -5.48 -12.47
N ARG A 224 0.87 -6.66 -12.77
CA ARG A 224 1.89 -6.86 -13.83
C ARG A 224 1.35 -7.42 -15.14
N LYS A 225 0.12 -7.96 -15.15
CA LYS A 225 -0.57 -8.36 -16.38
C LYS A 225 -0.84 -7.16 -17.29
N LYS A 226 -0.97 -7.44 -18.60
CA LYS A 226 -1.36 -6.47 -19.62
C LYS A 226 -2.57 -6.99 -20.40
N PRO A 227 -3.76 -6.35 -20.29
CA PRO A 227 -4.08 -5.23 -19.40
C PRO A 227 -4.00 -5.62 -17.90
N ARG A 228 -3.88 -4.64 -17.01
CA ARG A 228 -3.98 -4.88 -15.57
C ARG A 228 -5.42 -5.22 -15.22
N GLU A 229 -5.60 -6.16 -14.29
CA GLU A 229 -6.92 -6.68 -13.95
C GLU A 229 -7.16 -6.69 -12.44
N ILE A 230 -8.44 -6.70 -12.06
CA ILE A 230 -8.89 -7.06 -10.72
C ILE A 230 -9.59 -8.41 -10.88
N LEU A 231 -9.01 -9.43 -10.28
CA LEU A 231 -9.53 -10.79 -10.29
C LEU A 231 -10.53 -10.93 -9.13
N ALA A 232 -11.56 -11.75 -9.31
CA ALA A 232 -12.54 -12.08 -8.29
C ALA A 232 -12.58 -13.60 -8.10
N PHE A 233 -12.47 -14.04 -6.86
CA PHE A 233 -12.46 -15.45 -6.49
C PHE A 233 -13.53 -15.73 -5.44
N ASP A 234 -14.19 -16.89 -5.51
CA ASP A 234 -15.09 -17.34 -4.46
C ASP A 234 -14.29 -17.81 -3.25
N VAL A 235 -14.75 -17.46 -2.05
CA VAL A 235 -14.07 -17.82 -0.79
C VAL A 235 -14.67 -19.11 -0.23
N ALA A 236 -13.86 -20.16 -0.19
CA ALA A 236 -14.16 -21.43 0.44
C ALA A 236 -13.64 -21.48 1.89
N SER A 237 -14.01 -22.52 2.64
CA SER A 237 -13.59 -22.70 4.04
C SER A 237 -12.08 -22.87 4.22
N ASP A 238 -11.38 -23.35 3.20
CA ASP A 238 -9.95 -23.66 3.18
C ASP A 238 -9.12 -22.72 2.29
N GLY A 239 -9.75 -21.80 1.55
CA GLY A 239 -9.04 -20.94 0.60
C GLY A 239 -9.95 -20.25 -0.40
N ILE A 240 -9.41 -19.97 -1.59
CA ILE A 240 -10.15 -19.49 -2.77
C ILE A 240 -10.01 -20.47 -3.93
#